data_AF-A0A166HWY4-F1
#
_entry.id   AF-A0A166HWY4-F1
#
_cell.length_a   1.000
_cell.length_b   1.000
_cell.length_c   1.000
_cell.angle_alpha   90.00
_cell.angle_beta   90.00
_cell.angle_gamma   90.00
#
_symmetry.space_group_name_H-M   'P 1'
#
loop_
_entity.id
_entity.type
_entity.pdbx_description
1 polymer ?
#
loop_
_entity_poly.entity_id
_entity_poly.type
_entity_poly.pdbx_seq_one_letter_code
_entity_poly.pdbx_strand_id
1 'polypeptide(L)' 'MTDTSTPSSSASEQFGSSRVKRGLAEMLKGGVIMDVVTAEQARIAEDAGAVAVMALERVPADIRSQGGVAG' A
#
# COMPACT_ATOMS: atom_id res chain seq x y z
N MET A 1 -45.45 21.88 2.20
CA MET A 1 -45.35 21.08 0.96
C MET A 1 -44.56 21.95 0.00
N THR A 2 -43.29 21.73 -0.32
CA THR A 2 -42.46 20.51 -0.34
C THR A 2 -40.99 20.93 -0.26
N ASP A 3 -40.24 20.37 0.70
CA ASP A 3 -38.78 20.32 0.66
C ASP A 3 -38.37 19.34 -0.44
N THR A 4 -37.95 19.86 -1.60
CA THR A 4 -37.36 19.03 -2.65
C THR A 4 -35.91 18.72 -2.28
N SER A 5 -35.73 17.69 -1.45
CA SER A 5 -34.45 17.02 -1.31
C SER A 5 -34.22 16.13 -2.54
N THR A 6 -33.44 16.64 -3.49
CA THR A 6 -32.86 15.79 -4.55
C THR A 6 -31.37 15.66 -4.30
N PRO A 7 -30.87 14.55 -3.73
CA PRO A 7 -29.49 14.16 -3.90
C PRO A 7 -29.44 13.20 -5.11
N SER A 8 -29.30 13.75 -6.30
CA SER A 8 -28.86 12.97 -7.45
C SER A 8 -27.60 13.60 -8.02
N SER A 9 -26.47 13.12 -7.51
CA SER A 9 -25.24 13.10 -8.28
C SER A 9 -24.69 11.70 -8.12
N SER A 10 -24.93 10.86 -9.12
CA SER A 10 -24.20 9.62 -9.31
C SER A 10 -22.73 9.99 -9.51
N ALA A 11 -21.98 10.04 -8.41
CA ALA A 11 -20.54 10.17 -8.45
C ALA A 11 -20.02 8.96 -9.22
N SER A 12 -19.56 9.17 -10.45
CA SER A 12 -18.84 8.14 -11.18
C SER A 12 -17.64 7.74 -10.32
N GLU A 13 -17.56 6.45 -9.97
CA GLU A 13 -16.43 5.93 -9.21
C GLU A 13 -15.16 6.07 -10.05
N GLN A 14 -14.42 7.16 -9.83
CA GLN A 14 -13.20 7.46 -10.57
C GLN A 14 -12.03 6.71 -9.93
N PHE A 15 -11.77 5.50 -10.42
CA PHE A 15 -10.61 4.70 -10.06
C PHE A 15 -9.30 5.27 -10.63
N GLY A 16 -8.18 5.08 -9.92
CA GLY A 16 -6.84 5.36 -10.44
C GLY A 16 -6.52 6.84 -10.71
N SER A 17 -7.39 7.78 -10.33
CA SER A 17 -7.14 9.22 -10.46
C SER A 17 -5.90 9.65 -9.66
N SER A 18 -5.27 10.75 -10.06
CA SER A 18 -4.06 11.25 -9.37
C SER A 18 -4.33 11.56 -7.89
N ARG A 19 -5.54 12.03 -7.57
CA ARG A 19 -6.00 12.27 -6.21
C ARG A 19 -6.04 10.97 -5.40
N VAL A 20 -6.60 9.90 -5.94
CA VAL A 20 -6.66 8.59 -5.27
C VAL A 20 -5.27 8.02 -5.03
N LYS A 21 -4.38 8.07 -6.04
CA LYS A 21 -2.99 7.59 -5.92
C LYS A 21 -2.20 8.34 -4.85
N ARG A 22 -2.31 9.67 -4.82
CA ARG A 22 -1.67 10.49 -3.78
C ARG A 22 -2.29 10.22 -2.42
N GLY A 23 -3.62 10.16 -2.32
CA GLY A 23 -4.33 9.85 -1.08
C GLY A 23 -3.89 8.52 -0.47
N LEU A 24 -3.73 7.47 -1.29
CA LEU A 24 -3.18 6.19 -0.85
C LEU A 24 -1.77 6.34 -0.25
N ALA A 25 -0.87 7.07 -0.92
CA ALA A 25 0.49 7.30 -0.41
C ALA A 25 0.50 8.12 0.89
N GLU A 26 -0.41 9.08 1.04
CA GLU A 26 -0.60 9.86 2.27
C GLU A 26 -1.05 8.98 3.45
N MET A 27 -1.90 7.97 3.20
CA MET A 27 -2.37 7.03 4.23
C MET A 27 -1.26 6.13 4.79
N LEU A 28 -0.16 5.93 4.05
CA LEU A 28 0.98 5.12 4.49
C LEU A 28 2.01 5.94 5.30
N LYS A 29 1.83 7.27 5.43
CA LYS A 29 2.77 8.12 6.15
C LYS A 29 2.83 7.78 7.63
N GLY A 30 4.05 7.76 8.17
CA GLY A 30 4.30 7.42 9.58
C GLY A 30 4.27 5.91 9.87
N GLY A 31 3.94 5.08 8.87
CA GLY A 31 4.02 3.63 8.96
C GLY A 31 5.38 3.07 8.57
N VAL A 32 5.58 1.79 8.90
CA VAL A 32 6.72 0.99 8.41
C VAL A 32 6.25 0.11 7.27
N ILE A 33 7.06 0.03 6.20
CA ILE A 33 6.88 -0.92 5.10
C ILE A 33 7.98 -1.97 5.23
N MET A 34 7.62 -3.26 5.32
CA MET A 34 8.57 -4.36 5.50
C MET A 34 8.75 -5.19 4.23
N ASP A 35 10.00 -5.51 3.91
CA ASP A 35 10.36 -6.46 2.85
C ASP A 35 10.06 -7.90 3.30
N VAL A 36 9.34 -8.66 2.47
CA VAL A 36 8.96 -10.05 2.73
C VAL A 36 9.15 -10.92 1.50
N VAL A 37 9.56 -12.17 1.71
CA VAL A 37 9.75 -13.17 0.64
C VAL A 37 8.84 -14.40 0.80
N THR A 38 8.12 -14.50 1.91
CA THR A 38 7.13 -15.56 2.16
C THR A 38 5.84 -15.03 2.78
N ALA A 39 4.74 -15.78 2.63
CA ALA A 39 3.45 -15.44 3.25
C ALA A 39 3.51 -15.40 4.78
N GLU A 40 4.39 -16.22 5.39
CA GLU A 40 4.56 -16.23 6.84
C GLU A 40 5.25 -14.95 7.34
N GLN A 41 6.27 -14.47 6.61
CA GLN A 41 6.89 -13.18 6.93
C GLN A 41 5.89 -12.02 6.80
N ALA A 42 4.96 -12.09 5.84
CA ALA A 42 3.91 -11.09 5.71
C ALA A 42 2.99 -11.04 6.94
N ARG A 43 2.62 -12.20 7.50
CA ARG A 43 1.85 -12.27 8.76
C ARG A 43 2.61 -11.69 9.94
N ILE A 44 3.88 -12.05 10.08
CA ILE A 44 4.74 -11.51 11.16
C ILE A 44 4.89 -9.98 11.03
N ALA A 45 4.99 -9.46 9.80
CA ALA A 45 5.07 -8.03 9.55
C ALA A 45 3.77 -7.29 9.93
N GLU A 46 2.61 -7.88 9.60
CA GLU A 46 1.29 -7.37 10.02
C GLU A 46 1.18 -7.34 11.55
N ASP A 47 1.54 -8.44 12.23
CA ASP A 47 1.52 -8.54 13.69
C ASP A 47 2.48 -7.56 14.37
N ALA A 48 3.62 -7.26 13.74
CA ALA A 48 4.59 -6.27 14.20
C ALA A 48 4.13 -4.81 13.99
N GLY A 49 3.00 -4.60 13.32
CA GLY A 49 2.44 -3.26 13.04
C GLY A 49 2.96 -2.59 11.76
N ALA A 50 3.44 -3.37 10.78
CA ALA A 50 3.74 -2.84 9.46
C ALA A 50 2.45 -2.37 8.78
N VAL A 51 2.48 -1.17 8.20
CA VAL A 51 1.32 -0.58 7.51
C VAL A 51 1.19 -1.12 6.08
N ALA A 52 2.29 -1.62 5.51
CA ALA A 52 2.30 -2.35 4.25
C ALA A 52 3.50 -3.33 4.19
N VAL A 53 3.46 -4.26 3.24
CA VAL A 53 4.57 -5.17 2.93
C VAL A 53 5.01 -5.03 1.47
N MET A 54 6.31 -5.16 1.24
CA MET A 54 6.92 -5.22 -0.10
C MET A 54 7.32 -6.66 -0.39
N ALA A 55 6.67 -7.28 -1.36
CA ALA A 55 6.98 -8.66 -1.76
C ALA A 55 8.20 -8.69 -2.69
N LEU A 56 9.21 -9.48 -2.32
CA LEU A 56 10.45 -9.64 -3.06
C LEU A 56 10.73 -11.13 -3.37
N GLU A 57 11.55 -11.39 -4.38
CA GLU A 57 12.08 -12.74 -4.63
C GLU A 57 13.22 -13.11 -3.67
N ARG A 58 13.99 -12.12 -3.24
CA ARG A 58 15.11 -12.23 -2.30
C ARG A 58 15.22 -10.96 -1.47
N VAL A 59 15.62 -11.09 -0.21
CA VAL A 59 15.80 -9.94 0.69
C VAL A 59 17.04 -9.14 0.25
N PRO A 60 17.09 -7.80 0.37
CA PRO A 60 18.25 -7.00 -0.06
C PRO A 60 19.58 -7.40 0.61
N ALA A 61 19.52 -8.00 1.80
CA ALA A 61 20.68 -8.57 2.47
C ALA A 61 21.28 -9.76 1.69
N ASP A 62 20.42 -10.64 1.16
CA ASP A 62 20.84 -11.81 0.38
C ASP A 62 21.45 -11.39 -0.96
N ILE A 63 20.85 -10.38 -1.61
CA ILE A 63 21.36 -9.79 -2.86
C ILE A 63 22.78 -9.24 -2.65
N ARG A 64 23.01 -8.51 -1.54
CA ARG A 64 24.34 -8.00 -1.19
C ARG A 64 25.35 -9.10 -0.89
N SER A 65 24.94 -10.18 -0.23
CA SER A 65 25.83 -11.32 0.09
C SER A 65 26.27 -12.11 -1.15
N GLN A 66 25.46 -12.13 -2.21
CA GLN A 66 25.71 -12.86 -3.45
C GLN A 66 26.35 -11.99 -4.56
N GLY A 67 26.74 -10.75 -4.25
CA GLY A 67 27.39 -9.85 -5.20
C GLY A 67 26.49 -9.32 -6.32
N GLY A 68 25.16 -9.39 -6.15
CA GLY A 68 24.20 -8.83 -7.10
C GLY A 68 24.02 -7.33 -6.88
N VAL A 69 24.05 -6.53 -7.96
CA VAL A 69 23.87 -5.08 -7.90
C VAL A 69 22.41 -4.76 -7.58
N ALA A 70 22.16 -4.13 -6.42
CA ALA A 70 20.91 -3.42 -6.15
C ALA A 70 21.03 -2.02 -6.78
N GLY A 71 20.65 -1.93 -8.05
CA GLY A 71 20.59 -0.69 -8.83
C GLY A 71 19.18 -0.44 -9.31
#